data_AF-A0A8T4VI99-F1
#
_entry.id   AF-A0A8T4VI99-F1
#
_cell.length_a   1.000
_cell.length_b   1.000
_cell.length_c   1.000
_cell.angle_alpha   90.00
_cell.angle_beta   90.00
_cell.angle_gamma   90.00
#
_symmetry.space_group_name_H-M   'P 1'
#
loop_
_entity.id
_entity.type
_entity.pdbx_description
1 polymer ?
#
loop_
_entity_poly.entity_id
_entity_poly.type
_entity_poly.pdbx_seq_one_letter_code
_entity_poly.pdbx_strand_id
1 'polypeptide(L)'
;MAQINFDKTLHKTHEWLHDVKNYLELEDEEKTYLITKAVLHTLRDRLTIEEVFQFGEQLPMLMKGFYYERYKPANKPIKFKKAEFIKAIFLRMPETKISPEEAIAAVTQMIKMRISNGEIKDIIAVLPKDLKELFR
;
A
#
# COMPACT_ATOMS: atom_id res chain seq x y z
N MET A 1 -14.66 12.10 -25.82
CA MET A 1 -13.39 11.97 -25.06
C MET A 1 -13.73 12.04 -23.58
N ALA A 2 -13.33 11.06 -22.77
CA ALA A 2 -13.51 11.14 -21.33
C ALA A 2 -12.66 12.30 -20.81
N GLN A 3 -13.27 13.32 -20.23
CA GLN A 3 -12.53 14.42 -19.63
C GLN A 3 -11.80 13.89 -18.40
N ILE A 4 -10.47 13.81 -18.48
CA ILE A 4 -9.62 13.48 -17.33
C ILE A 4 -9.77 14.64 -16.35
N ASN A 5 -10.43 14.37 -15.22
CA ASN A 5 -10.55 15.33 -14.14
C ASN A 5 -9.48 14.98 -13.08
N PHE A 6 -8.37 15.72 -13.10
CA PHE A 6 -7.30 15.56 -12.12
C PHE A 6 -7.81 15.81 -10.69
N ASP A 7 -8.75 16.74 -10.49
CA ASP A 7 -9.37 17.00 -9.18
C ASP A 7 -10.11 15.76 -8.66
N LYS A 8 -10.73 14.98 -9.55
CA LYS A 8 -11.41 13.73 -9.15
C LYS A 8 -10.42 12.69 -8.61
N THR A 9 -9.26 12.52 -9.24
CA THR A 9 -8.25 11.60 -8.69
C THR A 9 -7.55 12.17 -7.47
N LEU A 10 -7.41 13.50 -7.36
CA LEU A 10 -6.91 14.17 -6.16
C LEU A 10 -7.83 13.90 -4.99
N HIS A 11 -9.13 14.17 -5.14
CA HIS A 11 -10.15 13.91 -4.13
C HIS A 11 -10.16 12.44 -3.68
N LYS A 12 -10.19 11.49 -4.63
CA LYS A 12 -10.12 10.06 -4.30
C LYS A 12 -8.85 9.68 -3.54
N THR A 13 -7.71 10.27 -3.89
CA THR A 13 -6.44 9.98 -3.19
C THR A 13 -6.48 10.51 -1.77
N HIS A 14 -7.05 11.70 -1.56
CA HIS A 14 -7.30 12.20 -0.22
C HIS A 14 -8.23 11.29 0.57
N GLU A 15 -9.34 10.81 0.00
CA GLU A 15 -10.23 9.87 0.68
C GLU A 15 -9.49 8.61 1.17
N TRP A 16 -8.63 8.02 0.33
CA TRP A 16 -7.84 6.84 0.70
C TRP A 16 -6.80 7.15 1.79
N LEU A 17 -6.06 8.26 1.66
CA LEU A 17 -5.11 8.66 2.70
C LEU A 17 -5.82 9.02 4.01
N HIS A 18 -7.03 9.59 3.94
CA HIS A 18 -7.84 9.93 5.11
C HIS A 18 -8.26 8.66 5.87
N ASP A 19 -8.55 7.55 5.18
CA ASP A 19 -8.83 6.26 5.82
C ASP A 19 -7.62 5.81 6.69
N VAL A 20 -6.39 5.96 6.18
CA VAL A 20 -5.15 5.66 6.95
C VAL A 20 -4.92 6.66 8.08
N LYS A 21 -5.12 7.96 7.81
CA LYS A 21 -4.96 9.04 8.78
C LYS A 21 -5.84 8.81 10.01
N ASN A 22 -7.12 8.49 9.78
CA ASN A 22 -8.08 8.25 10.85
C ASN A 22 -7.78 6.97 11.61
N TYR A 23 -7.40 5.89 10.92
CA TYR A 23 -7.05 4.63 11.57
C TYR A 23 -5.86 4.79 12.53
N LEU A 24 -4.86 5.60 12.14
CA LEU A 24 -3.65 5.83 12.93
C LEU A 24 -3.74 7.05 13.85
N GLU A 25 -4.88 7.75 13.89
CA GLU A 25 -5.09 9.00 14.64
C GLU A 25 -4.00 10.06 14.36
N LEU A 26 -3.57 10.15 13.10
CA LEU A 26 -2.55 11.11 12.67
C LEU A 26 -3.19 12.46 12.33
N GLU A 27 -2.50 13.56 12.66
CA GLU A 27 -2.91 14.90 12.21
C GLU A 27 -2.20 15.30 10.91
N ASP A 28 -0.99 14.77 10.69
CA ASP A 28 -0.03 15.14 9.64
C ASP A 28 -0.25 14.35 8.35
N GLU A 29 -0.67 15.05 7.29
CA GLU A 29 -0.94 14.46 5.97
C GLU A 29 0.30 13.94 5.26
N GLU A 30 1.45 14.63 5.40
CA GLU A 30 2.70 14.21 4.78
C GLU A 30 3.16 12.89 5.40
N LYS A 31 3.07 12.79 6.74
CA LYS A 31 3.38 11.56 7.46
C LYS A 31 2.45 10.41 7.06
N THR A 32 1.14 10.65 6.94
CA THR A 32 0.19 9.65 6.44
C THR A 32 0.58 9.15 5.05
N TYR A 33 0.92 10.06 4.13
CA TYR A 33 1.38 9.70 2.79
C TYR A 33 2.65 8.84 2.83
N LEU A 34 3.67 9.26 3.58
CA LEU A 34 4.96 8.54 3.65
C LEU A 34 4.80 7.15 4.26
N ILE A 35 3.98 6.99 5.30
CA ILE A 35 3.66 5.68 5.89
C ILE A 35 2.94 4.78 4.88
N THR A 36 1.91 5.32 4.22
CA THR A 36 1.13 4.57 3.20
C THR A 36 2.05 4.10 2.06
N LYS A 37 2.91 5.00 1.58
CA LYS A 37 3.89 4.72 0.53
C LYS A 37 4.89 3.63 0.96
N ALA A 38 5.37 3.67 2.20
CA ALA A 38 6.31 2.67 2.73
C ALA A 38 5.73 1.25 2.69
N VAL A 39 4.47 1.08 3.12
CA VAL A 39 3.78 -0.22 3.09
C VAL A 39 3.54 -0.66 1.65
N LEU A 40 2.98 0.21 0.80
CA LEU A 40 2.65 -0.12 -0.58
C LEU A 40 3.89 -0.45 -1.42
N HIS A 41 5.01 0.25 -1.22
CA HIS A 41 6.28 -0.07 -1.88
C HIS A 41 6.85 -1.41 -1.43
N THR A 42 6.74 -1.74 -0.13
CA THR A 42 7.24 -3.01 0.38
C THR A 42 6.38 -4.18 -0.11
N LEU A 43 5.06 -3.99 -0.14
CA LEU A 43 4.13 -4.95 -0.74
C LEU A 43 4.44 -5.16 -2.23
N ARG A 44 4.53 -4.08 -3.02
CA ARG A 44 4.91 -4.13 -4.45
C ARG A 44 6.19 -4.93 -4.68
N ASP A 45 7.20 -4.70 -3.87
CA ASP A 45 8.50 -5.34 -4.01
C ASP A 45 8.47 -6.85 -3.68
N ARG A 46 7.42 -7.32 -3.00
CA ARG A 46 7.15 -8.74 -2.71
C ARG A 46 6.31 -9.43 -3.79
N LEU A 47 5.56 -8.68 -4.59
CA LEU A 47 4.66 -9.24 -5.60
C LEU A 47 5.41 -9.64 -6.89
N THR A 48 4.85 -10.57 -7.64
CA THR A 48 5.28 -10.84 -9.02
C THR A 48 4.98 -9.63 -9.91
N ILE A 49 5.60 -9.56 -11.10
CA ILE A 49 5.37 -8.43 -12.01
C ILE A 49 3.89 -8.33 -12.40
N GLU A 50 3.25 -9.48 -12.68
CA GLU A 50 1.82 -9.54 -13.01
C GLU A 50 0.95 -9.03 -11.86
N GLU A 51 1.20 -9.51 -10.64
CA GLU A 51 0.48 -9.08 -9.44
C GLU A 51 0.68 -7.57 -9.14
N VAL A 52 1.86 -7.01 -9.42
CA VAL A 52 2.12 -5.57 -9.28
C VAL A 52 1.22 -4.76 -10.20
N PHE A 53 1.00 -5.21 -11.43
CA PHE A 53 0.09 -4.52 -12.35
C PHE A 53 -1.38 -4.72 -11.98
N GLN A 54 -1.79 -5.94 -11.64
CA GLN A 54 -3.16 -6.23 -11.17
C GLN A 54 -3.53 -5.44 -9.92
N PHE A 55 -2.62 -5.35 -8.94
CA PHE A 55 -2.84 -4.52 -7.74
C PHE A 55 -2.91 -3.04 -8.10
N GLY A 56 -1.95 -2.57 -8.90
CA GLY A 56 -1.90 -1.17 -9.29
C GLY A 56 -3.17 -0.73 -10.01
N GLU A 57 -3.79 -1.57 -10.85
CA GLU A 57 -5.04 -1.27 -11.57
C GLU A 57 -6.18 -0.79 -10.66
N GLN A 58 -6.22 -1.28 -9.43
CA GLN A 58 -7.23 -0.96 -8.41
C GLN A 58 -7.03 0.41 -7.76
N LEU A 59 -5.83 0.99 -7.86
CA LEU A 59 -5.50 2.25 -7.20
C LEU A 59 -6.01 3.48 -7.99
N PRO A 60 -6.39 4.57 -7.29
CA PRO A 60 -6.58 5.88 -7.90
C PRO A 60 -5.35 6.31 -8.71
N MET A 61 -5.52 7.12 -9.75
CA MET A 61 -4.45 7.50 -10.68
C MET A 61 -3.23 8.12 -9.99
N LEU A 62 -3.42 9.04 -9.03
CA LEU A 62 -2.27 9.61 -8.29
C LEU A 62 -1.60 8.58 -7.37
N MET A 63 -2.37 7.66 -6.77
CA MET A 63 -1.81 6.56 -5.99
C MET A 63 -1.01 5.60 -6.87
N LYS A 64 -1.46 5.31 -8.09
CA LYS A 64 -0.65 4.57 -9.09
C LYS A 64 0.69 5.26 -9.33
N GLY A 65 0.69 6.60 -9.43
CA GLY A 65 1.90 7.40 -9.59
C GLY A 65 2.94 7.11 -8.52
N PHE A 66 2.60 7.28 -7.24
CA PHE A 66 3.57 6.98 -6.18
C PHE A 66 3.78 5.49 -5.98
N TYR A 67 2.80 4.61 -6.26
CA TYR A 67 2.96 3.16 -6.17
C TYR A 67 4.02 2.64 -7.14
N TYR A 68 4.05 3.11 -8.38
CA TYR A 68 5.07 2.71 -9.37
C TYR A 68 6.37 3.50 -9.27
N GLU A 69 6.39 4.59 -8.50
CA GLU A 69 7.58 5.42 -8.33
C GLU A 69 8.79 4.59 -7.89
N ARG A 70 9.90 4.73 -8.63
CA ARG A 70 11.18 4.03 -8.41
C ARG A 70 11.08 2.50 -8.45
N TYR A 71 10.02 1.93 -9.02
CA TYR A 71 9.92 0.48 -9.17
C TYR A 71 11.02 -0.06 -10.10
N LYS A 72 11.70 -1.12 -9.67
CA LYS A 72 12.69 -1.85 -10.46
C LYS A 72 12.24 -3.31 -10.53
N PRO A 73 11.79 -3.81 -11.70
CA PRO A 73 11.27 -5.17 -11.82
C PRO A 73 12.36 -6.26 -11.75
N ALA A 74 13.62 -5.88 -12.01
CA ALA A 74 14.74 -6.81 -11.88
C ALA A 74 14.84 -7.35 -10.44
N ASN A 75 15.05 -8.66 -10.31
CA ASN A 75 15.18 -9.38 -9.03
C ASN A 75 13.92 -9.35 -8.15
N LYS A 76 12.72 -9.20 -8.75
CA LYS A 76 11.42 -9.35 -8.08
C LYS A 76 10.78 -10.69 -8.44
N PRO A 77 9.97 -11.30 -7.55
CA PRO A 77 9.63 -10.85 -6.19
C PRO A 77 10.77 -11.00 -5.17
N ILE A 78 10.89 -10.06 -4.22
CA ILE A 78 11.76 -10.24 -3.05
C ILE A 78 11.10 -11.23 -2.10
N LYS A 79 11.78 -12.33 -1.75
CA LYS A 79 11.28 -13.30 -0.77
C LYS A 79 11.57 -12.85 0.66
N PHE A 80 10.67 -12.06 1.24
CA PHE A 80 10.74 -11.68 2.65
C PHE A 80 10.22 -12.79 3.58
N LYS A 81 10.91 -13.03 4.70
CA LYS A 81 10.29 -13.53 5.93
C LYS A 81 9.52 -12.40 6.62
N LYS A 82 8.54 -12.74 7.48
CA LYS A 82 7.78 -11.76 8.29
C LYS A 82 8.61 -10.63 8.90
N ALA A 83 9.69 -10.96 9.62
CA ALA A 83 10.55 -9.96 10.26
C ALA A 83 11.29 -9.05 9.25
N GLU A 84 11.70 -9.60 8.10
CA GLU A 84 12.35 -8.83 7.04
C GLU A 84 11.37 -7.89 6.35
N PHE A 85 10.11 -8.31 6.18
CA PHE A 85 9.04 -7.48 5.65
C PHE A 85 8.76 -6.27 6.55
N ILE A 86 8.56 -6.52 7.85
CA ILE A 86 8.36 -5.48 8.88
C ILE A 86 9.55 -4.52 8.92
N LYS A 87 10.79 -5.04 8.93
CA LYS A 87 12.00 -4.23 8.89
C LYS A 87 12.10 -3.39 7.61
N ALA A 88 11.72 -3.95 6.47
CA ALA A 88 11.76 -3.24 5.19
C ALA A 88 10.73 -2.09 5.13
N ILE A 89 9.60 -2.22 5.84
CA ILE A 89 8.64 -1.12 6.02
C ILE A 89 9.22 -0.07 6.96
N PHE A 90 9.73 -0.47 8.13
CA PHE A 90 10.36 0.43 9.10
C PHE A 90 11.42 1.32 8.46
N LEU A 91 12.33 0.74 7.65
CA LEU A 91 13.40 1.47 6.98
C LEU A 91 12.91 2.48 5.92
N ARG A 92 11.65 2.38 5.49
CA ARG A 92 11.03 3.30 4.52
C ARG A 92 10.11 4.32 5.18
N MET A 93 9.77 4.15 6.45
CA MET A 93 8.89 5.06 7.18
C MET A 93 9.62 6.34 7.62
N PRO A 94 8.90 7.46 7.75
CA PRO A 94 9.44 8.64 8.41
C PRO A 94 9.65 8.39 9.90
N GLU A 95 10.33 9.29 10.60
CA GLU A 95 10.40 9.25 12.05
C GLU A 95 8.99 9.40 12.66
N THR A 96 8.57 8.41 13.44
CA THR A 96 7.22 8.34 13.99
C THR A 96 7.14 7.37 15.17
N LYS A 97 6.08 7.48 15.97
CA LYS A 97 5.73 6.50 17.02
C LYS A 97 4.92 5.32 16.48
N ILE A 98 4.39 5.43 15.25
CA ILE A 98 3.63 4.36 14.59
C ILE A 98 4.56 3.20 14.28
N SER A 99 4.22 2.01 14.77
CA SER A 99 4.92 0.77 14.44
C SER A 99 4.65 0.36 12.99
N PRO A 100 5.57 -0.40 12.34
CA PRO A 100 5.31 -0.95 11.02
C PRO A 100 4.06 -1.83 10.97
N GLU A 101 3.76 -2.55 12.05
CA GLU A 101 2.57 -3.39 12.17
C GLU A 101 1.27 -2.57 12.16
N GLU A 102 1.22 -1.46 12.91
CA GLU A 102 0.10 -0.51 12.87
C GLU A 102 -0.06 0.08 11.46
N ALA A 103 1.05 0.45 10.81
CA ALA A 103 1.03 0.93 9.44
C ALA A 103 0.47 -0.10 8.45
N ILE A 104 0.86 -1.38 8.58
CA ILE A 104 0.32 -2.46 7.75
C ILE A 104 -1.18 -2.62 8.00
N ALA A 105 -1.62 -2.61 9.26
CA ALA A 105 -3.03 -2.74 9.60
C ALA A 105 -3.87 -1.60 8.99
N ALA A 106 -3.40 -0.36 9.10
CA ALA A 106 -4.08 0.82 8.55
C ALA A 106 -4.20 0.76 7.02
N VAL A 107 -3.11 0.42 6.32
CA VAL A 107 -3.11 0.32 4.85
C VAL A 107 -3.94 -0.87 4.38
N THR A 108 -3.94 -1.98 5.13
CA THR A 108 -4.82 -3.12 4.87
C THR A 108 -6.28 -2.71 4.99
N GLN A 109 -6.65 -1.97 6.04
CA GLN A 109 -8.00 -1.50 6.24
C GLN A 109 -8.45 -0.53 5.14
N MET A 110 -7.59 0.42 4.75
CA MET A 110 -7.82 1.31 3.61
C MET A 110 -8.12 0.52 2.32
N ILE A 111 -7.32 -0.50 2.02
CA ILE A 111 -7.54 -1.36 0.85
C ILE A 111 -8.89 -2.09 0.95
N LYS A 112 -9.20 -2.70 2.09
CA LYS A 112 -10.46 -3.43 2.36
C LYS A 112 -11.72 -2.58 2.18
N MET A 113 -11.65 -1.28 2.42
CA MET A 113 -12.79 -0.38 2.27
C MET A 113 -13.09 -0.02 0.81
N ARG A 114 -12.14 -0.22 -0.11
CA ARG A 114 -12.21 0.36 -1.46
C ARG A 114 -12.08 -0.65 -2.60
N ILE A 115 -11.40 -1.76 -2.37
CA ILE A 115 -11.23 -2.84 -3.35
C ILE A 115 -12.20 -3.98 -3.01
N SER A 116 -12.76 -4.63 -4.01
CA SER A 116 -13.74 -5.70 -3.77
C SER A 116 -13.14 -6.86 -2.97
N ASN A 117 -13.99 -7.54 -2.18
CA ASN A 117 -13.57 -8.70 -1.40
C ASN A 117 -12.95 -9.83 -2.25
N GLY A 118 -13.31 -9.93 -3.54
CA GLY A 118 -12.72 -10.90 -4.47
C GLY A 118 -11.28 -10.53 -4.81
N GLU A 119 -11.07 -9.31 -5.30
CA GLU A 119 -9.76 -8.83 -5.75
C GLU A 119 -8.74 -8.77 -4.60
N ILE A 120 -9.15 -8.34 -3.40
CA ILE A 120 -8.27 -8.35 -2.22
C ILE A 120 -7.87 -9.76 -1.84
N LYS A 121 -8.80 -10.73 -1.93
CA LYS A 121 -8.47 -12.13 -1.63
C LYS A 121 -7.43 -12.66 -2.59
N ASP A 122 -7.51 -12.32 -3.87
CA ASP A 122 -6.52 -12.74 -4.87
C ASP A 122 -5.16 -12.11 -4.59
N ILE A 123 -5.11 -10.81 -4.29
CA ILE A 123 -3.87 -10.09 -3.93
C ILE A 123 -3.26 -10.63 -2.63
N ILE A 124 -4.06 -10.94 -1.60
CA ILE A 124 -3.56 -11.52 -0.34
C ILE A 124 -3.21 -13.00 -0.52
N ALA A 125 -3.86 -13.71 -1.46
CA ALA A 125 -3.65 -15.14 -1.65
C ALA A 125 -2.23 -15.48 -2.11
N VAL A 126 -1.56 -14.58 -2.82
CA VAL A 126 -0.18 -14.76 -3.31
C VAL A 126 0.89 -14.54 -2.24
N LEU A 127 0.53 -13.94 -1.10
CA LEU A 127 1.45 -13.76 0.02
C LEU A 127 1.71 -15.11 0.73
N PRO A 128 2.93 -15.36 1.24
CA PRO A 128 3.19 -16.48 2.13
C PRO A 128 2.33 -16.45 3.39
N LYS A 129 2.09 -17.61 4.00
CA LYS A 129 1.21 -17.76 5.17
C LYS A 129 1.56 -16.79 6.32
N ASP A 130 2.84 -16.61 6.60
CA ASP A 130 3.34 -15.71 7.66
C ASP A 130 3.10 -14.22 7.35
N LEU A 131 3.09 -13.84 6.07
CA LEU A 131 2.72 -12.48 5.65
C LEU A 131 1.22 -12.28 5.61
N LYS A 132 0.42 -13.28 5.20
CA LYS A 132 -1.05 -13.19 5.19
C LYS A 132 -1.61 -12.79 6.55
N GLU A 133 -1.00 -13.24 7.64
CA GLU A 133 -1.39 -12.89 9.01
C GLU A 133 -1.31 -11.38 9.30
N LEU A 134 -0.44 -10.65 8.60
CA LEU A 134 -0.32 -9.19 8.74
C LEU A 134 -1.46 -8.43 8.05
N PHE A 135 -2.15 -9.06 7.09
CA PHE A 135 -3.21 -8.44 6.26
C PHE A 135 -4.61 -8.98 6.61
N ARG A 136 -4.75 -9.67 7.76
CA ARG A 136 -6.03 -10.20 8.23
C ARG A 136 -6.99 -9.13 8.71
#